data_AF-A0A645I6U1-F1
#
_entry.id   AF-A0A645I6U1-F1
#
_cell.length_a   1.000
_cell.length_b   1.000
_cell.length_c   1.000
_cell.angle_alpha   90.00
_cell.angle_beta   90.00
_cell.angle_gamma   90.00
#
_symmetry.space_group_name_H-M   'P 1'
#
loop_
_entity.id
_entity.type
_entity.pdbx_description
1 polymer ?
#
loop_
_entity_poly.entity_id
_entity_poly.type
_entity_poly.pdbx_seq_one_letter_code
_entity_poly.pdbx_strand_id
1 'polypeptide(L)'
;MAEAVKGSNIKVIGVSHQYGQKEKGEWEVEDEYKKKLEELGAVITTQSHMFSGIERSITKKFGGYSRTEIIADALRSLFGKGFKVAIEVAIMAADSGHIPVLNDTEIIAIGGTRWGADVALVLRPAHSNDFFSLQVREIIAMPRAKED
;
A
#
# COMPACT_ATOMS: atom_id res chain seq x y z
N MET A 1 1.14 0.97 14.89
CA MET A 1 2.54 1.01 14.39
C MET A 1 3.30 2.23 14.92
N ALA A 2 2.87 3.47 14.65
CA ALA A 2 3.55 4.68 15.12
C ALA A 2 3.88 4.68 16.63
N GLU A 3 2.92 4.29 17.47
CA GLU A 3 3.15 4.13 18.91
C GLU A 3 4.19 3.04 19.24
N ALA A 4 4.14 1.91 18.53
CA ALA A 4 5.01 0.76 18.77
C ALA A 4 6.49 1.03 18.46
N VAL A 5 6.77 1.99 17.57
CA VAL A 5 8.14 2.38 17.18
C VAL A 5 8.55 3.74 17.75
N LYS A 6 7.76 4.30 18.67
CA LYS A 6 8.04 5.60 19.30
C LYS A 6 9.42 5.58 19.97
N GLY A 7 10.23 6.60 19.67
CA GLY A 7 11.59 6.73 20.20
C GLY A 7 12.65 5.90 19.46
N SER A 8 12.27 5.16 18.41
CA SER A 8 13.21 4.56 17.46
C SER A 8 13.51 5.50 16.29
N ASN A 9 14.46 5.12 15.44
CA ASN A 9 14.76 5.83 14.19
C ASN A 9 13.87 5.37 13.00
N ILE A 10 12.78 4.65 13.26
CA ILE A 10 11.87 4.15 12.22
C ILE A 10 10.89 5.25 11.82
N LYS A 11 10.92 5.63 10.54
CA LYS A 11 9.93 6.53 9.95
C LYS A 11 8.70 5.73 9.52
N VAL A 12 7.52 6.11 10.01
CA VAL A 12 6.25 5.44 9.66
C VAL A 12 5.52 6.26 8.59
N ILE A 13 5.16 5.60 7.49
CA ILE A 13 4.32 6.17 6.42
C ILE A 13 3.00 5.40 6.40
N GLY A 14 1.90 6.06 6.77
CA GLY A 14 0.55 5.54 6.65
C GLY A 14 -0.06 5.95 5.31
N VAL A 15 -0.33 4.97 4.45
CA VAL A 15 -1.01 5.19 3.17
C VAL A 15 -2.45 4.72 3.31
N SER A 16 -3.40 5.64 3.10
CA SER A 16 -4.84 5.37 3.19
C SER A 16 -5.48 5.19 1.80
N HIS A 17 -6.77 4.87 1.76
CA HIS A 17 -7.49 4.85 0.50
C HIS A 17 -7.53 6.23 -0.16
N GLN A 18 -7.58 6.23 -1.50
CA GLN A 18 -7.71 7.44 -2.29
C GLN A 18 -8.88 8.32 -1.83
N TYR A 19 -8.68 9.64 -1.89
CA TYR A 19 -9.74 10.61 -1.67
C TYR A 19 -10.91 10.33 -2.63
N GLY A 20 -12.14 10.32 -2.13
CA GLY A 20 -13.30 9.99 -2.95
C GLY A 20 -13.62 8.48 -3.08
N GLN A 21 -12.87 7.59 -2.41
CA GLN A 21 -13.05 6.14 -2.55
C GLN A 21 -14.43 5.66 -2.07
N LYS A 22 -14.84 6.08 -0.87
CA LYS A 22 -16.14 5.71 -0.26
C LYS A 22 -17.22 6.70 -0.68
N GLU A 23 -16.96 8.00 -0.50
CA GLU A 23 -17.89 9.10 -0.80
C GLU A 23 -17.16 10.18 -1.58
N LYS A 24 -17.79 10.72 -2.64
CA LYS A 24 -17.14 11.68 -3.55
C LYS A 24 -16.82 12.96 -2.80
N GLY A 25 -15.56 13.41 -2.91
CA GLY A 25 -15.16 14.66 -2.29
C GLY A 25 -14.81 14.52 -0.80
N GLU A 26 -14.72 13.30 -0.27
CA GLU A 26 -14.39 13.05 1.13
C GLU A 26 -13.19 12.12 1.29
N TRP A 27 -12.45 12.31 2.39
CA TRP A 27 -11.42 11.39 2.85
C TRP A 27 -11.95 10.60 4.03
N GLU A 28 -11.71 9.29 4.04
CA GLU A 28 -12.12 8.41 5.15
C GLU A 28 -11.25 8.54 6.40
N VAL A 29 -10.08 9.19 6.28
CA VAL A 29 -9.19 9.42 7.43
C VAL A 29 -9.74 10.59 8.24
N GLU A 30 -10.16 10.31 9.47
CA GLU A 30 -10.61 11.36 10.38
C GLU A 30 -9.43 12.21 10.88
N ASP A 31 -9.60 13.53 10.85
CA ASP A 31 -8.56 14.50 11.22
C ASP A 31 -8.01 14.30 12.63
N GLU A 32 -8.83 13.83 13.57
CA GLU A 32 -8.40 13.55 14.94
C GLU A 32 -7.30 12.47 14.97
N TYR A 33 -7.51 11.33 14.30
CA TYR A 33 -6.53 10.24 14.27
C TYR A 33 -5.32 10.60 13.43
N LYS A 34 -5.51 11.35 12.34
CA LYS A 34 -4.40 11.87 11.54
C LYS A 34 -3.44 12.70 12.40
N LYS A 35 -3.96 13.68 13.14
CA LYS A 35 -3.15 14.55 14.00
C LYS A 35 -2.41 13.75 15.07
N LYS A 36 -3.08 12.80 15.73
CA LYS A 36 -2.44 11.91 16.72
C LYS A 36 -1.27 11.12 16.12
N LEU A 37 -1.40 10.64 14.89
CA LEU A 37 -0.32 9.90 14.21
C LEU A 37 0.82 10.84 13.79
N GLU A 38 0.51 12.05 13.32
CA GLU A 38 1.50 13.06 12.95
C GLU A 38 2.29 13.58 14.17
N GLU A 39 1.65 13.73 15.34
CA GLU A 39 2.31 14.04 16.61
C GLU A 39 3.29 12.95 17.05
N LEU A 40 3.08 11.70 16.63
CA LEU A 40 4.00 10.59 16.82
C LEU A 40 5.11 10.54 15.75
N GLY A 41 5.15 11.50 14.82
CA GLY A 41 6.14 11.59 13.76
C GLY A 41 5.83 10.74 12.52
N ALA A 42 4.63 10.17 12.43
CA ALA A 42 4.21 9.46 11.22
C ALA A 42 3.76 10.44 10.13
N VAL A 43 3.91 10.03 8.87
CA VAL A 43 3.34 10.73 7.72
C VAL A 43 2.08 9.99 7.28
N ILE A 44 0.94 10.69 7.22
CA ILE A 44 -0.32 10.11 6.72
C ILE A 44 -0.65 10.72 5.37
N THR A 45 -0.77 9.86 4.36
CA THR A 45 -0.88 10.28 2.96
C THR A 45 -1.89 9.42 2.20
N THR A 46 -2.22 9.88 1.01
CA THR A 46 -3.10 9.19 0.07
C THR A 46 -2.76 9.58 -1.35
N GLN A 47 -2.99 8.66 -2.28
CA GLN A 47 -3.06 8.96 -3.71
C GLN A 47 -3.95 7.93 -4.41
N SER A 48 -4.07 8.02 -5.73
CA SER A 48 -4.78 7.01 -6.52
C SER A 48 -4.17 5.62 -6.32
N HIS A 49 -5.02 4.60 -6.22
CA HIS A 49 -4.56 3.21 -6.05
C HIS A 49 -3.84 2.70 -7.31
N MET A 50 -2.55 2.40 -7.19
CA MET A 50 -1.69 2.07 -8.33
C MET A 50 -2.16 0.83 -9.11
N PHE A 51 -2.63 -0.22 -8.43
CA PHE A 51 -3.11 -1.44 -9.09
C PHE A 51 -4.55 -1.34 -9.63
N SER A 52 -5.03 -0.12 -9.86
CA SER A 52 -6.35 0.11 -10.42
C SER A 52 -6.39 1.38 -11.27
N GLY A 53 -6.16 2.55 -10.67
CA GLY A 53 -6.18 3.83 -11.37
C GLY A 53 -7.43 4.01 -12.25
N ILE A 54 -7.23 4.61 -13.43
CA ILE A 54 -8.30 4.86 -14.40
C ILE A 54 -8.84 3.56 -15.01
N GLU A 55 -8.03 2.51 -15.10
CA GLU A 55 -8.45 1.20 -15.64
C GLU A 55 -9.65 0.63 -14.89
N ARG A 56 -9.75 0.87 -13.58
CA ARG A 56 -10.93 0.45 -12.80
C ARG A 56 -12.22 1.10 -13.28
N SER A 57 -12.15 2.37 -13.71
CA SER A 57 -13.32 3.07 -14.27
C SER A 57 -13.70 2.48 -15.63
N ILE A 58 -12.71 2.09 -16.44
CA ILE A 58 -12.92 1.41 -17.73
C ILE A 58 -13.62 0.07 -17.49
N THR A 59 -13.06 -0.77 -16.62
CA THR A 59 -13.62 -2.07 -16.27
C THR A 59 -15.04 -1.97 -15.71
N LYS A 60 -15.31 -1.00 -14.82
CA LYS A 60 -16.67 -0.78 -14.27
C LYS A 60 -17.69 -0.34 -15.34
N LYS A 61 -17.27 0.46 -16.31
CA LYS A 61 -18.17 1.04 -17.32
C LYS A 61 -18.39 0.13 -18.52
N PHE A 62 -17.34 -0.56 -18.97
CA PHE A 62 -17.32 -1.30 -20.24
C PHE A 62 -17.11 -2.80 -20.06
N GLY A 63 -16.81 -3.27 -18.85
CA GLY A 63 -16.43 -4.66 -18.59
C GLY A 63 -14.99 -4.96 -19.01
N GLY A 64 -14.60 -6.24 -18.92
CA GLY A 64 -13.25 -6.71 -19.22
C GLY A 64 -12.31 -6.69 -18.01
N TYR A 65 -11.02 -6.82 -18.27
CA TYR A 65 -9.94 -6.75 -17.27
C TYR A 65 -8.72 -6.05 -17.88
N SER A 66 -8.17 -5.09 -17.16
CA SER A 66 -6.91 -4.46 -17.55
C SER A 66 -5.70 -5.30 -17.14
N ARG A 67 -4.55 -5.06 -17.79
CA ARG A 67 -3.27 -5.68 -17.42
C ARG A 67 -2.89 -5.38 -15.97
N THR A 68 -3.15 -4.15 -15.51
CA THR A 68 -2.90 -3.72 -14.14
C THR A 68 -3.77 -4.49 -13.14
N GLU A 69 -5.05 -4.67 -13.44
CA GLU A 69 -5.95 -5.45 -12.59
C GLU A 69 -5.59 -6.94 -12.58
N ILE A 70 -5.10 -7.50 -13.70
CA ILE A 70 -4.59 -8.89 -13.76
C ILE A 70 -3.40 -9.10 -12.83
N ILE A 71 -2.42 -8.19 -12.82
CA ILE A 71 -1.28 -8.26 -11.88
C ILE A 71 -1.78 -8.21 -10.43
N ALA A 72 -2.70 -7.29 -10.15
CA ALA A 72 -3.30 -7.16 -8.82
C ALA A 72 -3.98 -8.45 -8.38
N ASP A 73 -4.74 -9.08 -9.28
CA ASP A 73 -5.51 -10.28 -9.00
C ASP A 73 -4.63 -11.52 -8.87
N ALA A 74 -3.55 -11.61 -9.65
CA ALA A 74 -2.53 -12.64 -9.48
C ALA A 74 -1.88 -12.57 -8.08
N LEU A 75 -1.52 -11.36 -7.61
CA LEU A 75 -0.97 -11.16 -6.28
C LEU A 75 -1.98 -11.55 -5.19
N ARG A 76 -3.26 -11.17 -5.34
CA ARG A 76 -4.32 -11.54 -4.39
C ARG A 76 -4.55 -13.04 -4.34
N SER A 77 -4.65 -13.69 -5.51
CA SER A 77 -4.98 -15.11 -5.63
C SER A 77 -3.87 -15.99 -5.08
N LEU A 78 -2.61 -15.63 -5.32
CA LEU A 78 -1.45 -16.43 -4.90
C LEU A 78 -1.04 -16.13 -3.46
N PHE A 79 -1.10 -14.86 -3.02
CA PHE A 79 -0.51 -14.42 -1.76
C PHE A 79 -1.49 -13.71 -0.81
N GLY A 80 -2.72 -13.48 -1.21
CA GLY A 80 -3.76 -12.82 -0.41
C GLY A 80 -3.88 -11.32 -0.65
N LYS A 81 -5.01 -10.76 -0.20
CA LYS A 81 -5.35 -9.33 -0.34
C LYS A 81 -4.30 -8.44 0.31
N GLY A 82 -3.87 -8.77 1.54
CA GLY A 82 -2.82 -8.03 2.26
C GLY A 82 -1.48 -7.95 1.52
N PHE A 83 -1.08 -9.02 0.81
CA PHE A 83 0.19 -9.05 0.08
C PHE A 83 0.21 -8.08 -1.09
N LYS A 84 -0.88 -8.09 -1.88
CA LYS A 84 -1.09 -7.09 -2.94
C LYS A 84 -1.08 -5.67 -2.36
N VAL A 85 -1.79 -5.45 -1.25
CA VAL A 85 -1.86 -4.13 -0.59
C VAL A 85 -0.49 -3.66 -0.14
N ALA A 86 0.32 -4.52 0.50
CA ALA A 86 1.67 -4.17 0.94
C ALA A 86 2.55 -3.67 -0.22
N ILE A 87 2.49 -4.32 -1.38
CA ILE A 87 3.20 -3.87 -2.59
C ILE A 87 2.63 -2.55 -3.10
N GLU A 88 1.31 -2.41 -3.15
CA GLU A 88 0.65 -1.20 -3.67
C GLU A 88 0.99 0.04 -2.85
N VAL A 89 0.90 -0.04 -1.52
CA VAL A 89 1.18 1.10 -0.64
C VAL A 89 2.67 1.47 -0.65
N ALA A 90 3.56 0.51 -0.86
CA ALA A 90 4.98 0.78 -1.03
C ALA A 90 5.25 1.61 -2.29
N ILE A 91 4.65 1.24 -3.43
CA ILE A 91 4.76 2.01 -4.68
C ILE A 91 4.13 3.39 -4.50
N MET A 92 2.97 3.46 -3.83
CA MET A 92 2.32 4.74 -3.56
C MET A 92 3.20 5.66 -2.69
N ALA A 93 3.85 5.12 -1.67
CA ALA A 93 4.77 5.90 -0.84
C ALA A 93 6.01 6.36 -1.63
N ALA A 94 6.52 5.51 -2.53
CA ALA A 94 7.64 5.83 -3.42
C ALA A 94 7.30 6.99 -4.37
N ASP A 95 6.18 6.88 -5.10
CA ASP A 95 5.77 7.87 -6.08
C ASP A 95 5.41 9.23 -5.47
N SER A 96 5.02 9.26 -4.19
CA SER A 96 4.81 10.50 -3.44
C SER A 96 6.08 11.04 -2.75
N GLY A 97 7.24 10.41 -2.95
CA GLY A 97 8.52 10.85 -2.39
C GLY A 97 8.63 10.68 -0.87
N HIS A 98 7.81 9.83 -0.25
CA HIS A 98 7.80 9.65 1.20
C HIS A 98 8.83 8.63 1.71
N ILE A 99 9.27 7.72 0.82
CA ILE A 99 10.31 6.73 1.07
C ILE A 99 11.44 6.85 0.04
N PRO A 100 12.68 6.48 0.40
CA PRO A 100 13.80 6.41 -0.54
C PRO A 100 13.64 5.24 -1.54
N VAL A 101 14.12 5.44 -2.76
CA VAL A 101 14.19 4.42 -3.82
C VAL A 101 15.63 4.37 -4.32
N LEU A 102 16.48 3.60 -3.62
CA LEU A 102 17.90 3.39 -3.94
C LEU A 102 18.17 1.89 -4.06
N ASN A 103 19.24 1.52 -4.78
CA ASN A 103 19.54 0.11 -5.08
C ASN A 103 19.78 -0.77 -3.85
N ASP A 104 20.28 -0.18 -2.78
CA ASP A 104 20.70 -0.79 -1.51
C ASP A 104 19.77 -0.45 -0.35
N THR A 105 18.62 0.19 -0.63
CA THR A 105 17.65 0.53 0.41
C THR A 105 16.49 -0.45 0.42
N GLU A 106 16.22 -1.00 1.60
CA GLU A 106 15.09 -1.88 1.85
C GLU A 106 14.14 -1.24 2.86
N ILE A 107 12.84 -1.51 2.69
CA ILE A 107 11.78 -1.04 3.59
C ILE A 107 10.94 -2.21 4.07
N ILE A 108 10.23 -2.01 5.18
CA ILE A 108 9.15 -2.91 5.59
C ILE A 108 7.83 -2.34 5.10
N ALA A 109 7.13 -3.09 4.25
CA ALA A 109 5.79 -2.77 3.79
C ALA A 109 4.78 -3.68 4.48
N ILE A 110 3.70 -3.09 4.97
CA ILE A 110 2.67 -3.78 5.75
C ILE A 110 1.33 -3.59 5.04
N GLY A 111 0.60 -4.69 4.86
CA GLY A 111 -0.73 -4.71 4.26
C GLY A 111 -1.68 -5.58 5.07
N GLY A 112 -2.96 -5.47 4.74
CA GLY A 112 -4.04 -6.16 5.46
C GLY A 112 -5.14 -6.64 4.54
N THR A 113 -5.95 -7.56 5.09
CA THR A 113 -7.16 -8.06 4.44
C THR A 113 -8.39 -7.47 5.13
N ARG A 114 -9.15 -6.64 4.40
CA ARG A 114 -10.34 -5.90 4.87
C ARG A 114 -10.05 -4.91 6.00
N TRP A 115 -9.67 -5.39 7.17
CA TRP A 115 -9.39 -4.62 8.38
C TRP A 115 -8.10 -5.10 9.05
N GLY A 116 -7.35 -4.17 9.63
CA GLY A 116 -6.08 -4.48 10.30
C GLY A 116 -4.93 -4.76 9.33
N ALA A 117 -3.94 -5.51 9.79
CA ALA A 117 -2.74 -5.87 9.04
C ALA A 117 -2.41 -7.35 9.28
N ASP A 118 -2.16 -8.09 8.20
CA ASP A 118 -1.91 -9.53 8.23
C ASP A 118 -0.71 -9.97 7.39
N VAL A 119 -0.14 -9.06 6.59
CA VAL A 119 1.06 -9.27 5.77
C VAL A 119 2.11 -8.22 6.07
N ALA A 120 3.37 -8.65 6.22
CA ALA A 120 4.54 -7.79 6.33
C ALA A 120 5.67 -8.32 5.44
N LEU A 121 6.25 -7.45 4.62
CA LEU A 121 7.25 -7.78 3.61
C LEU A 121 8.48 -6.89 3.79
N VAL A 122 9.68 -7.45 3.59
CA VAL A 122 10.88 -6.65 3.30
C VAL A 122 10.92 -6.44 1.79
N LEU A 123 10.96 -5.18 1.34
CA LEU A 123 10.92 -4.81 -0.07
C LEU A 123 12.12 -3.94 -0.44
N ARG A 124 12.71 -4.18 -1.61
CA ARG A 124 13.36 -3.12 -2.38
C ARG A 124 12.26 -2.37 -3.15
N PRO A 125 11.92 -1.12 -2.78
CA PRO A 125 10.86 -0.39 -3.45
C PRO A 125 11.28 0.02 -4.86
N ALA A 126 10.29 0.35 -5.69
CA ALA A 126 10.47 0.96 -7.00
C ALA A 126 9.32 1.93 -7.28
N HIS A 127 9.54 2.85 -8.22
CA HIS A 127 8.48 3.70 -8.74
C HIS A 127 7.53 2.93 -9.65
N SER A 128 6.31 3.42 -9.82
CA SER A 128 5.31 2.79 -10.69
C SER A 128 5.75 2.66 -12.15
N ASN A 129 6.48 3.65 -12.66
CA ASN A 129 7.02 3.64 -14.03
C ASN A 129 8.16 2.63 -14.23
N ASP A 130 8.70 2.06 -13.16
CA ASP A 130 9.73 1.02 -13.14
C ASP A 130 9.30 -0.17 -12.24
N PHE A 131 8.00 -0.50 -12.30
CA PHE A 131 7.38 -1.49 -11.41
C PHE A 131 8.14 -2.81 -11.32
N PHE A 132 8.67 -3.30 -12.45
CA PHE A 132 9.35 -4.60 -12.50
C PHE A 132 10.75 -4.60 -11.86
N SER A 133 11.24 -3.43 -11.42
CA SER A 133 12.39 -3.31 -10.54
C SER A 133 12.02 -3.43 -9.05
N LEU A 134 10.74 -3.50 -8.67
CA LEU A 134 10.37 -3.82 -7.30
C LEU A 134 10.77 -5.26 -6.98
N GLN A 135 11.32 -5.50 -5.78
CA GLN A 135 11.66 -6.84 -5.36
C GLN A 135 11.16 -7.12 -3.94
N VAL A 136 10.41 -8.21 -3.79
CA VAL A 136 10.14 -8.79 -2.47
C VAL A 136 11.39 -9.54 -2.04
N ARG A 137 12.01 -9.08 -0.95
CA ARG A 137 13.23 -9.67 -0.38
C ARG A 137 12.90 -10.79 0.58
N GLU A 138 11.99 -10.51 1.50
CA GLU A 138 11.57 -11.44 2.54
C GLU A 138 10.08 -11.29 2.83
N ILE A 139 9.47 -12.38 3.27
CA ILE A 139 8.11 -12.40 3.80
C ILE A 139 8.25 -12.60 5.32
N ILE A 140 7.97 -11.54 6.09
CA ILE A 140 8.07 -11.57 7.56
C ILE A 140 6.88 -12.34 8.13
N ALA A 141 5.68 -12.02 7.67
CA ALA A 141 4.44 -12.69 8.05
C ALA A 141 3.43 -12.61 6.91
N MET A 142 2.62 -13.67 6.77
CA MET A 142 1.44 -13.69 5.91
C MET A 142 0.46 -14.78 6.38
N PRO A 143 -0.86 -14.66 6.10
CA PRO A 143 -1.81 -15.73 6.42
C PRO A 143 -1.46 -17.02 5.70
N ARG A 144 -1.60 -18.17 6.36
CA ARG A 144 -1.42 -19.48 5.71
C ARG A 144 -2.53 -19.73 4.69
N ALA A 145 -3.78 -19.64 5.13
CA ALA A 145 -4.97 -19.65 4.28
C ALA A 145 -5.38 -18.22 3.93
N LYS A 146 -5.69 -17.95 2.66
CA LYS A 146 -6.12 -16.63 2.21
C LYS A 146 -7.63 -16.53 2.26
N GLU A 147 -8.17 -15.35 2.58
CA GLU A 147 -9.59 -15.10 2.40
C GLU A 147 -9.87 -15.04 0.90
N ASP A 148 -10.82 -15.87 0.45
CA ASP A 148 -11.34 -15.85 -0.92
C ASP A 148 -11.93 -14.46 -1.28
#